data_AF-W9QTC4-F1
#
_entry.id   AF-W9QTC4-F1
#
_cell.length_a   1.000
_cell.length_b   1.000
_cell.length_c   1.000
_cell.angle_alpha   90.00
_cell.angle_beta   90.00
_cell.angle_gamma   90.00
#
_symmetry.space_group_name_H-M   'P 1'
#
loop_
_entity.id
_entity.type
_entity.pdbx_description
1 polymer ?
#
loop_
_entity_poly.entity_id
_entity_poly.type
_entity_poly.pdbx_seq_one_letter_code
_entity_poly.pdbx_strand_id
1 'polypeptide(L)'
;MLTPDQDRTAEDQFQPIARRIERLALHLSPGRGMALLSGDGEQLRMVECSRGVPRLSVETAALSKYMRGKHRDIQQRVFEYFSARPELQTPIEISKDDHRELCMRQLHGLVRETGIRPFRYLLEDPAKYFAFLEAVGSVDMSLGIKTGVQYR
;
A
#
# COMPACT_ATOMS: atom_id res chain seq x y z
N MET A 1 2.82 -70.91 7.51
CA MET A 1 1.91 -69.88 6.96
C MET A 1 2.37 -68.54 7.51
N LEU A 2 2.83 -67.64 6.63
CA LEU A 2 3.45 -66.36 6.98
C LEU A 2 2.38 -65.37 7.47
N THR A 3 2.61 -64.77 8.63
CA THR A 3 1.95 -63.53 9.05
C THR A 3 2.43 -62.37 8.18
N PRO A 4 1.53 -61.51 7.67
CA PRO A 4 1.92 -60.37 6.85
C PRO A 4 2.67 -59.35 7.72
N ASP A 5 3.82 -58.94 7.20
CA ASP A 5 4.68 -57.90 7.75
C ASP A 5 3.88 -56.58 7.80
N GLN A 6 3.56 -56.11 9.01
CA GLN A 6 2.95 -54.79 9.20
C GLN A 6 4.04 -53.75 8.95
N ASP A 7 3.98 -53.13 7.77
CA ASP A 7 4.87 -52.07 7.34
C ASP A 7 4.61 -50.81 8.19
N ARG A 8 5.24 -50.75 9.37
CA ARG A 8 5.16 -49.65 10.36
C ARG A 8 5.56 -48.29 9.79
N THR A 9 6.21 -48.28 8.63
CA THR A 9 6.69 -47.09 7.91
C THR A 9 5.59 -46.35 7.15
N ALA A 10 4.45 -47.00 6.86
CA ALA A 10 3.33 -46.36 6.18
C ALA A 10 2.64 -45.32 7.08
N GLU A 11 2.39 -45.65 8.35
CA GLU A 11 1.67 -44.78 9.30
C GLU A 11 2.41 -43.46 9.60
N ASP A 12 3.74 -43.49 9.58
CA ASP A 12 4.60 -42.34 9.90
C ASP A 12 4.62 -41.28 8.78
N GLN A 13 4.35 -41.68 7.53
CA GLN A 13 4.20 -40.75 6.39
C GLN A 13 2.81 -40.12 6.30
N PHE A 14 1.78 -40.78 6.86
CA PHE A 14 0.42 -40.23 6.89
C PHE A 14 0.31 -39.03 7.85
N GLN A 15 1.07 -39.01 8.96
CA GLN A 15 1.04 -37.90 9.91
C GLN A 15 1.43 -36.53 9.32
N PRO A 16 2.57 -36.38 8.61
CA PRO A 16 2.95 -35.11 8.01
C PRO A 16 2.01 -34.69 6.88
N ILE A 17 1.47 -35.65 6.10
CA ILE A 17 0.49 -35.39 5.04
C ILE A 17 -0.84 -34.92 5.64
N ALA A 18 -1.34 -35.59 6.67
CA ALA A 18 -2.57 -35.21 7.37
C ALA A 18 -2.45 -33.81 7.97
N ARG A 19 -1.33 -33.51 8.64
CA ARG A 19 -1.06 -32.17 9.20
C ARG A 19 -1.00 -31.09 8.12
N ARG A 20 -0.50 -31.41 6.93
CA ARG A 20 -0.44 -30.50 5.79
C ARG A 20 -1.82 -30.28 5.17
N ILE A 21 -2.64 -31.33 5.08
CA ILE A 21 -4.03 -31.26 4.62
C ILE A 21 -4.89 -30.43 5.60
N GLU A 22 -4.73 -30.64 6.91
CA GLU A 22 -5.42 -29.84 7.93
C GLU A 22 -5.06 -28.35 7.82
N ARG A 23 -3.76 -28.01 7.67
CA ARG A 23 -3.33 -26.63 7.45
C ARG A 23 -3.90 -26.04 6.15
N LEU A 24 -3.93 -26.83 5.07
CA LEU A 24 -4.51 -26.40 3.81
C LEU A 24 -6.02 -26.15 3.94
N ALA A 25 -6.74 -27.02 4.65
CA ALA A 25 -8.18 -26.90 4.87
C ALA A 25 -8.56 -25.63 5.64
N LEU A 26 -7.71 -25.17 6.55
CA LEU A 26 -7.87 -23.88 7.25
C LEU A 26 -7.81 -22.68 6.29
N HIS A 27 -7.04 -22.76 5.21
CA HIS A 27 -6.94 -21.69 4.21
C HIS A 27 -7.99 -21.79 3.10
N LEU A 28 -8.43 -23.02 2.77
CA LEU A 28 -9.42 -23.28 1.74
C LEU A 28 -10.87 -23.16 2.23
N SER A 29 -11.09 -22.96 3.53
CA SER A 29 -12.42 -22.80 4.14
C SER A 29 -12.57 -21.43 4.82
N PRO A 30 -12.60 -20.30 4.06
CA PRO A 30 -12.62 -18.95 4.64
C PRO A 30 -13.86 -18.65 5.49
N GLY A 31 -14.93 -19.45 5.34
CA GLY A 31 -16.23 -19.21 5.95
C GLY A 31 -16.34 -19.49 7.45
N ARG A 32 -15.43 -20.27 8.06
CA ARG A 32 -15.54 -20.61 9.50
C ARG A 32 -14.83 -19.61 10.42
N GLY A 33 -13.82 -18.88 9.94
CA GLY A 33 -13.04 -17.95 10.77
C GLY A 33 -13.64 -16.55 10.90
N MET A 34 -14.38 -16.07 9.89
CA MET A 34 -14.89 -14.70 9.85
C MET A 34 -16.25 -14.49 10.54
N ALA A 35 -16.96 -15.58 10.86
CA ALA A 35 -18.26 -15.50 11.53
C ALA A 35 -18.17 -15.08 13.01
N LEU A 36 -17.00 -15.24 13.65
CA LEU A 36 -16.80 -14.93 15.07
C LEU A 36 -16.36 -13.49 15.35
N LEU A 37 -16.04 -12.69 14.33
CA LEU A 37 -15.51 -11.32 14.48
C LEU A 37 -16.43 -10.22 13.93
N SER A 38 -17.58 -10.58 13.36
CA SER A 38 -18.47 -9.61 12.71
C SER A 38 -19.64 -9.27 13.61
N GLY A 39 -19.48 -8.25 14.45
CA GLY A 39 -20.63 -7.50 14.96
C GLY A 39 -21.25 -6.70 13.82
N ASP A 40 -22.55 -6.88 13.57
CA ASP A 40 -23.49 -6.01 12.84
C ASP A 40 -22.93 -5.10 11.72
N GLY A 41 -22.10 -5.64 10.83
CA GLY A 41 -21.56 -4.94 9.68
C GLY A 41 -21.54 -5.83 8.46
N GLU A 42 -22.01 -5.31 7.32
CA GLU A 42 -22.13 -5.97 6.01
C GLU A 42 -21.05 -7.03 5.76
N GLN A 43 -21.47 -8.30 5.78
CA GLN A 43 -20.59 -9.43 5.57
C GLN A 43 -20.11 -9.45 4.12
N LEU A 44 -18.83 -9.18 3.89
CA LEU A 44 -18.21 -9.28 2.57
C LEU A 44 -18.39 -10.70 2.03
N ARG A 45 -19.06 -10.83 0.87
CA ARG A 45 -19.32 -12.11 0.21
C ARG A 45 -18.28 -12.36 -0.87
N MET A 46 -17.75 -13.58 -0.91
CA MET A 46 -16.92 -14.05 -2.02
C MET A 46 -17.77 -14.12 -3.29
N VAL A 47 -17.35 -13.44 -4.35
CA VAL A 47 -17.96 -13.51 -5.68
C VAL A 47 -17.03 -14.24 -6.63
N GLU A 48 -17.60 -14.95 -7.60
CA GLU A 48 -16.84 -15.73 -8.58
C GLU A 48 -16.14 -14.79 -9.56
N CYS A 49 -14.80 -14.70 -9.51
CA CYS A 49 -14.00 -13.90 -10.45
C CYS A 49 -13.86 -14.64 -11.79
N SER A 50 -14.95 -14.80 -12.54
CA SER A 50 -14.93 -15.50 -13.83
C SER A 50 -14.79 -14.54 -15.02
N ARG A 51 -14.20 -15.06 -16.11
CA ARG A 51 -14.03 -14.35 -17.39
C ARG A 51 -15.38 -14.26 -18.10
N GLY A 52 -16.24 -13.36 -17.64
CA GLY A 52 -17.64 -13.23 -18.09
C GLY A 52 -18.54 -12.44 -17.14
N VAL A 53 -18.06 -12.12 -15.94
CA VAL A 53 -18.79 -11.25 -15.00
C VAL A 53 -18.97 -9.86 -15.63
N PRO A 54 -20.19 -9.28 -15.61
CA PRO A 54 -20.41 -7.91 -16.07
C PRO A 54 -19.48 -6.96 -15.33
N ARG A 55 -18.88 -6.01 -16.08
CA ARG A 55 -18.00 -5.00 -15.50
C ARG A 55 -18.69 -4.36 -14.30
N LEU A 56 -17.96 -4.27 -13.18
CA LEU A 56 -18.44 -3.66 -11.96
C LEU A 56 -18.95 -2.24 -12.30
N SER A 57 -20.26 -2.05 -12.18
CA SER A 57 -20.87 -0.74 -12.39
C SER A 57 -20.64 0.08 -11.13
N VAL A 58 -19.57 0.88 -11.13
CA VAL A 58 -19.22 1.75 -10.02
C VAL A 58 -19.67 3.17 -10.32
N GLU A 59 -20.31 3.81 -9.34
CA GLU A 59 -20.57 5.24 -9.40
C GLU A 59 -19.24 6.01 -9.32
N THR A 60 -18.73 6.42 -10.48
CA THR A 60 -17.41 7.06 -10.61
C THR A 60 -17.32 8.38 -9.86
N ALA A 61 -18.43 9.11 -9.71
CA ALA A 61 -18.49 10.35 -8.94
C ALA A 61 -18.30 10.10 -7.44
N ALA A 62 -19.01 9.12 -6.88
CA ALA A 62 -18.86 8.71 -5.48
C ALA A 62 -17.45 8.16 -5.21
N LEU A 63 -16.95 7.28 -6.08
CA LEU A 63 -15.59 6.74 -5.95
C LEU A 63 -14.54 7.85 -6.06
N SER A 64 -14.67 8.76 -7.02
CA SER A 64 -13.75 9.90 -7.17
C SER A 64 -13.77 10.79 -5.93
N LYS A 65 -14.96 11.09 -5.38
CA LYS A 65 -15.09 11.88 -4.16
C LYS A 65 -14.42 11.19 -2.97
N TYR A 66 -14.56 9.87 -2.87
CA TYR A 66 -13.93 9.06 -1.82
C TYR A 66 -12.40 9.04 -1.97
N MET A 67 -11.89 8.72 -3.17
CA MET A 67 -10.46 8.64 -3.48
C MET A 67 -9.73 9.98 -3.43
N ARG A 68 -10.46 11.09 -3.63
CA ARG A 68 -9.88 12.45 -3.62
C ARG A 68 -9.24 12.83 -2.28
N GLY A 69 -9.63 12.16 -1.19
CA GLY A 69 -9.15 12.47 0.14
C GLY A 69 -9.61 13.85 0.64
N LYS A 70 -9.29 14.14 1.91
CA LYS A 70 -9.68 15.39 2.59
C LYS A 70 -8.72 16.56 2.29
N HIS A 71 -7.45 16.27 2.08
CA HIS A 71 -6.37 17.25 2.01
C HIS A 71 -5.85 17.44 0.58
N ARG A 72 -6.74 17.73 -0.37
CA ARG A 72 -6.36 17.93 -1.77
C ARG A 72 -5.63 19.26 -1.98
N ASP A 73 -5.92 20.26 -1.16
CA ASP A 73 -5.27 21.58 -1.19
C ASP A 73 -3.75 21.47 -1.03
N ILE A 74 -3.28 20.64 -0.09
CA ILE A 74 -1.85 20.45 0.14
C ILE A 74 -1.21 19.65 -1.00
N GLN A 75 -1.89 18.64 -1.53
CA GLN A 75 -1.42 17.86 -2.67
C GLN A 75 -1.28 18.74 -3.92
N GLN A 76 -2.30 19.56 -4.19
CA GLN A 76 -2.34 20.47 -5.33
C GLN A 76 -1.18 21.48 -5.27
N ARG A 77 -0.87 22.02 -4.08
CA ARG A 77 0.28 22.94 -3.89
C ARG A 77 1.62 22.27 -4.22
N VAL A 78 1.79 20.99 -3.87
CA VAL A 78 2.99 20.22 -4.25
C VAL A 78 3.07 20.09 -5.76
N PHE A 79 1.98 19.68 -6.41
CA PHE A 79 1.94 19.53 -7.86
C PHE A 79 2.21 20.85 -8.59
N GLU A 80 1.58 21.95 -8.17
CA GLU A 80 1.81 23.28 -8.74
C GLU A 80 3.26 23.72 -8.60
N TYR A 81 3.87 23.48 -7.44
CA TYR A 81 5.27 23.82 -7.19
C TYR A 81 6.22 23.14 -8.19
N PHE A 82 6.04 21.84 -8.44
CA PHE A 82 6.86 21.07 -9.39
C PHE A 82 6.49 21.28 -10.85
N SER A 83 5.22 21.57 -11.15
CA SER A 83 4.76 21.89 -12.51
C SER A 83 5.36 23.21 -12.99
N ALA A 84 5.51 24.18 -12.09
CA ALA A 84 6.14 25.46 -12.37
C ALA A 84 7.69 25.38 -12.47
N ARG A 85 8.30 24.24 -12.12
CA ARG A 85 9.76 24.05 -12.05
C ARG A 85 10.20 22.75 -12.73
N PRO A 86 10.22 22.70 -14.07
CA PRO A 86 10.64 21.53 -14.82
C PRO A 86 12.07 21.08 -14.49
N GLU A 87 12.95 22.01 -14.11
CA GLU A 87 14.33 21.74 -13.69
C GLU A 87 14.44 20.93 -12.38
N LEU A 88 13.35 20.85 -11.62
CA LEU A 88 13.23 20.02 -10.43
C LEU A 88 12.60 18.66 -10.71
N GLN A 89 12.24 18.32 -11.95
CA GLN A 89 11.74 16.98 -12.26
C GLN A 89 12.90 15.99 -12.41
N THR A 90 12.74 14.78 -11.87
CA THR A 90 13.73 13.72 -11.99
C THR A 90 13.66 13.13 -13.40
N PRO A 91 14.73 13.22 -14.22
CA PRO A 91 14.75 12.61 -15.54
C PRO A 91 14.86 11.08 -15.41
N ILE A 92 14.47 10.37 -16.48
CA ILE A 92 14.46 8.89 -16.50
C ILE A 92 15.86 8.32 -16.24
N GLU A 93 16.89 8.95 -16.81
CA GLU A 93 18.29 8.57 -16.63
C GLU A 93 19.04 9.71 -15.94
N ILE A 94 19.63 9.40 -14.78
CA ILE A 94 20.42 10.32 -13.99
C ILE A 94 21.47 9.54 -13.20
N SER A 95 22.65 10.12 -13.01
CA SER A 95 23.65 9.50 -12.13
C SER A 95 23.19 9.54 -10.68
N LYS A 96 23.74 8.65 -9.86
CA LYS A 96 23.39 8.61 -8.42
C LYS A 96 23.69 9.92 -7.71
N ASP A 97 24.81 10.57 -8.04
CA ASP A 97 25.26 11.78 -7.35
C ASP A 97 24.47 13.01 -7.80
N ASP A 98 24.17 13.13 -9.10
CA ASP A 98 23.29 14.18 -9.62
C ASP A 98 21.88 14.05 -9.04
N HIS A 99 21.37 12.82 -8.92
CA HIS A 99 20.07 12.56 -8.30
C HIS A 99 20.06 12.93 -6.81
N ARG A 100 21.16 12.69 -6.09
CA ARG A 100 21.28 13.11 -4.69
C ARG A 100 21.21 14.62 -4.56
N GLU A 101 21.93 15.34 -5.41
CA GLU A 101 21.94 16.81 -5.43
C GLU A 101 20.57 17.38 -5.82
N LEU A 102 19.98 16.87 -6.90
CA LEU A 102 18.64 17.23 -7.35
C LEU A 102 17.62 17.06 -6.21
N CYS A 103 17.65 15.91 -5.55
CA CYS A 103 16.71 15.62 -4.48
C CYS A 103 16.88 16.56 -3.26
N MET A 104 18.11 16.98 -2.95
CA MET A 104 18.33 18.02 -1.93
C MET A 104 17.76 19.38 -2.37
N ARG A 105 17.92 19.77 -3.64
CA ARG A 105 17.33 21.00 -4.19
C ARG A 105 15.80 20.94 -4.15
N GLN A 106 15.20 19.83 -4.57
CA GLN A 106 13.76 19.58 -4.50
C GLN A 106 13.25 19.73 -3.06
N LEU A 107 13.90 19.07 -2.09
CA LEU A 107 13.49 19.11 -0.68
C LEU A 107 13.57 20.52 -0.09
N HIS A 108 14.70 21.21 -0.28
CA HIS A 108 14.89 22.56 0.24
C HIS A 108 13.92 23.55 -0.38
N GLY A 109 13.77 23.53 -1.70
CA GLY A 109 12.86 24.42 -2.40
C GLY A 109 11.41 24.16 -1.99
N LEU A 110 10.98 22.89 -1.96
CA LEU A 110 9.62 22.54 -1.56
C LEU A 110 9.30 23.01 -0.14
N VAL A 111 10.14 22.73 0.86
CA VAL A 111 9.85 23.09 2.26
C VAL A 111 9.95 24.59 2.50
N ARG A 112 10.98 25.26 1.95
CA ARG A 112 11.23 26.68 2.23
C ARG A 112 10.31 27.60 1.44
N GLU A 113 10.08 27.32 0.16
CA GLU A 113 9.36 28.25 -0.73
C GLU A 113 7.86 28.07 -0.66
N THR A 114 7.36 26.85 -0.44
CA THR A 114 5.92 26.64 -0.27
C THR A 114 5.45 26.94 1.16
N GLY A 115 6.36 27.15 2.11
CA GLY A 115 6.02 27.38 3.53
C GLY A 115 5.37 26.17 4.21
N ILE A 116 5.42 24.98 3.58
CA ILE A 116 4.91 23.74 4.15
C ILE A 116 5.82 23.31 5.29
N ARG A 117 5.22 22.96 6.43
CA ARG A 117 5.92 22.49 7.63
C ARG A 117 5.43 21.08 7.97
N PRO A 118 6.01 20.03 7.37
CA PRO A 118 5.49 18.67 7.48
C PRO A 118 5.37 18.20 8.94
N PHE A 119 6.38 18.46 9.78
CA PHE A 119 6.34 18.06 11.19
C PHE A 119 5.26 18.75 12.02
N ARG A 120 4.88 19.98 11.65
CA ARG A 120 3.75 20.65 12.29
C ARG A 120 2.45 19.90 11.99
N TYR A 121 2.28 19.45 10.74
CA TYR A 121 1.13 18.63 10.37
C TYR A 121 1.14 17.28 11.07
N LEU A 122 2.30 16.65 11.26
CA LEU A 122 2.36 15.38 11.98
C LEU A 122 1.78 15.47 13.41
N LEU A 123 1.96 16.62 14.08
CA LEU A 123 1.44 16.86 15.42
C LEU A 123 -0.02 17.35 15.43
N GLU A 124 -0.39 18.22 14.49
CA GLU A 124 -1.71 18.88 14.46
C GLU A 124 -2.77 18.05 13.69
N ASP A 125 -2.39 17.46 12.56
CA ASP A 125 -3.25 16.68 11.67
C ASP A 125 -2.43 15.64 10.88
N PRO A 126 -2.26 14.41 11.42
CA PRO A 126 -1.48 13.37 10.76
C PRO A 126 -1.98 13.02 9.35
N ALA A 127 -3.29 13.12 9.10
CA ALA A 127 -3.85 12.83 7.77
C ALA A 127 -3.33 13.84 6.73
N LYS A 128 -3.16 15.11 7.12
CA LYS A 128 -2.56 16.15 6.28
C LYS A 128 -1.08 15.90 6.02
N TYR A 129 -0.34 15.38 7.01
CA TYR A 129 1.05 14.98 6.84
C TYR A 129 1.20 13.85 5.81
N PHE A 130 0.37 12.81 5.91
CA PHE A 130 0.40 11.69 4.96
C PHE A 130 -0.05 12.10 3.56
N ALA A 131 -1.08 12.94 3.43
CA ALA A 131 -1.50 13.45 2.13
C ALA A 131 -0.39 14.27 1.44
N PHE A 132 0.38 15.04 2.23
CA PHE A 132 1.56 15.74 1.73
C PHE A 132 2.64 14.75 1.27
N LEU A 133 3.01 13.76 2.09
CA LEU A 133 4.02 12.77 1.73
C LEU A 133 3.63 11.95 0.50
N GLU A 134 2.35 11.59 0.36
CA GLU A 134 1.81 10.89 -0.80
C GLU A 134 2.01 11.72 -2.08
N ALA A 135 1.66 13.01 -2.05
CA ALA A 135 1.88 13.89 -3.20
C ALA A 135 3.36 14.01 -3.54
N VAL A 136 4.24 14.17 -2.55
CA VAL A 136 5.69 14.24 -2.78
C VAL A 136 6.22 12.93 -3.37
N GLY A 137 5.82 11.79 -2.81
CA GLY A 137 6.23 10.46 -3.28
C GLY A 137 5.74 10.13 -4.70
N SER A 138 4.61 10.71 -5.11
CA SER A 138 4.11 10.59 -6.48
C SER A 138 4.91 11.40 -7.51
N VAL A 139 5.59 12.47 -7.06
CA VAL A 139 6.54 13.23 -7.90
C VAL A 139 7.85 12.46 -8.00
N ASP A 140 8.39 12.04 -6.86
CA ASP A 140 9.60 11.24 -6.79
C ASP A 140 9.61 10.39 -5.50
N MET A 141 9.72 9.06 -5.66
CA MET A 141 9.70 8.15 -4.52
C MET A 141 10.86 8.37 -3.54
N SER A 142 12.05 8.70 -4.06
CA SER A 142 13.22 8.97 -3.22
C SER A 142 13.02 10.24 -2.42
N LEU A 143 12.45 11.28 -3.04
CA LEU A 143 12.09 12.51 -2.35
C LEU A 143 11.03 12.26 -1.27
N GLY A 144 10.00 11.45 -1.55
CA GLY A 144 8.98 11.07 -0.57
C GLY A 144 9.58 10.41 0.67
N ILE A 145 10.50 9.46 0.46
CA ILE A 145 11.25 8.83 1.56
C ILE A 145 12.07 9.87 2.31
N LYS A 146 12.90 10.64 1.60
CA LYS A 146 13.82 11.63 2.17
C LYS A 146 13.11 12.74 2.95
N THR A 147 11.91 13.13 2.52
CA THR A 147 11.08 14.11 3.24
C THR A 147 10.61 13.58 4.59
N GLY A 148 10.46 12.25 4.71
CA GLY A 148 10.16 11.59 5.99
C GLY A 148 11.37 11.36 6.89
N VAL A 149 12.60 11.47 6.38
CA VAL A 149 13.83 11.31 7.16
C VAL A 149 14.39 12.68 7.52
N GLN A 150 14.64 12.91 8.82
CA GLN A 150 15.17 14.19 9.29
C GLN A 150 16.60 14.41 8.77
N TYR A 151 16.80 15.46 7.98
CA TYR A 151 18.13 16.01 7.74
C TYR A 151 18.47 16.97 8.88
N ARG A 152 19.44 16.57 9.71
CA ARG A 152 20.08 17.45 10.69
C ARG A 152 21.03 18.42 9.99
#